data_AF-A0A8J2XVJ8-F1
#
_entry.id   AF-A0A8J2XVJ8-F1
#
_cell.length_a   1.000
_cell.length_b   1.000
_cell.length_c   1.000
_cell.angle_alpha   90.00
_cell.angle_beta   90.00
_cell.angle_gamma   90.00
#
_symmetry.space_group_name_H-M   'P 1'
#
loop_
_entity.id
_entity.type
_entity.pdbx_description
1 polymer ?
#
loop_
_entity_poly.entity_id
_entity_poly.type
_entity_poly.pdbx_seq_one_letter_code
_entity_poly.pdbx_strand_id
1 'polypeptide(L)' 'MKFRSLLILLIIGLALVPVYYLNRWLQGVMRPRESAGRFFLFLFSNFILIVVYTVLIVGLMVRLFGR' A
#
# COMPACT_ATOMS: atom_id res chain seq x y z
N MET A 1 16.71 -18.88 10.31
CA MET A 1 15.69 -17.88 10.73
C MET A 1 15.97 -16.48 10.18
N LYS A 2 17.19 -15.93 10.31
CA LYS A 2 17.56 -14.58 9.84
C LYS A 2 17.31 -14.30 8.34
N PHE A 3 17.54 -15.27 7.46
CA PHE A 3 17.36 -15.10 6.00
C PHE A 3 15.88 -14.91 5.58
N ARG A 4 14.95 -15.61 6.26
CA ARG A 4 13.51 -15.45 5.99
C ARG A 4 13.03 -14.06 6.40
N SER A 5 13.47 -13.56 7.56
CA SER A 5 13.15 -12.22 8.02
C SER A 5 13.71 -11.14 7.09
N LEU A 6 14.91 -11.33 6.54
CA LEU A 6 15.50 -10.43 5.54
C LEU A 6 14.69 -10.40 4.24
N LEU A 7 14.25 -11.56 3.73
CA LEU A 7 13.41 -11.62 2.53
C LEU A 7 12.04 -10.95 2.77
N ILE A 8 11.44 -11.16 3.94
CA ILE A 8 10.19 -10.51 4.34
C ILE A 8 10.33 -8.98 4.31
N LEU A 9 11.42 -8.46 4.90
CA LEU A 9 11.74 -7.04 4.89
C LEU A 9 11.95 -6.50 3.47
N LEU A 10 12.66 -7.23 2.62
CA LEU A 10 12.87 -6.87 1.22
C LEU A 10 11.54 -6.78 0.46
N ILE A 11 10.67 -7.78 0.62
CA ILE A 11 9.35 -7.84 -0.03
C ILE A 11 8.48 -6.66 0.41
N ILE A 12 8.42 -6.37 1.72
CA ILE A 12 7.68 -5.22 2.24
C ILE A 12 8.26 -3.92 1.68
N GLY A 13 9.60 -3.77 1.68
CA GLY A 13 10.27 -2.59 1.14
C GLY A 13 9.98 -2.37 -0.35
N LEU A 14 10.05 -3.43 -1.16
CA LEU A 14 9.70 -3.37 -2.59
C LEU A 14 8.22 -3.09 -2.81
N ALA A 15 7.33 -3.61 -1.96
CA ALA A 15 5.90 -3.39 -2.05
C ALA A 15 5.47 -1.96 -1.69
N LEU A 16 6.31 -1.20 -0.96
CA LEU A 16 6.06 0.23 -0.73
C LEU A 16 6.19 1.07 -2.01
N VAL A 17 7.01 0.63 -2.97
CA VAL A 17 7.23 1.35 -4.23
C VAL A 17 5.93 1.54 -5.02
N PRO A 18 5.16 0.48 -5.36
CA PRO A 18 3.90 0.66 -6.10
C PRO A 18 2.88 1.46 -5.29
N VAL A 19 2.82 1.30 -3.96
CA VAL A 19 1.92 2.09 -3.10
C VAL A 19 2.24 3.57 -3.15
N TYR A 20 3.52 3.93 -3.12
CA TYR A 20 3.97 5.32 -3.23
C TYR A 20 3.50 5.94 -4.55
N TYR A 21 3.75 5.27 -5.68
CA TYR A 21 3.33 5.77 -6.99
C TYR A 21 1.81 5.85 -7.12
N LEU A 22 1.09 4.87 -6.60
CA LEU A 22 -0.37 4.86 -6.61
C LEU A 22 -0.96 5.99 -5.77
N ASN A 23 -0.43 6.23 -4.57
CA ASN A 23 -0.84 7.37 -3.75
C ASN A 23 -0.50 8.71 -4.42
N ARG A 24 0.68 8.84 -5.02
CA ARG A 24 1.06 10.04 -5.77
C ARG A 24 0.14 10.29 -6.96
N TRP A 25 -0.25 9.24 -7.68
CA TRP A 25 -1.22 9.31 -8.76
C TRP A 25 -2.60 9.74 -8.23
N LEU A 26 -3.08 9.16 -7.13
CA LEU A 26 -4.34 9.56 -6.47
C LEU A 26 -4.32 11.03 -6.04
N GLN A 27 -3.21 11.53 -5.51
CA GLN A 27 -3.06 12.95 -5.16
C GLN A 27 -3.21 13.87 -6.39
N GLY A 28 -2.64 13.47 -7.53
CA GLY A 28 -2.74 14.23 -8.79
C GLY A 28 -4.16 14.25 -9.36
N VAL A 29 -4.87 13.12 -9.29
CA VAL A 29 -6.24 12.98 -9.80
C VAL A 29 -7.24 13.69 -8.90
N MET A 30 -7.18 13.46 -7.58
CA MET A 30 -8.20 13.94 -6.64
C MET A 30 -7.94 15.37 -6.16
N ARG A 31 -6.68 15.86 -6.24
CA ARG A 31 -6.27 17.19 -5.82
C ARG A 31 -6.86 17.59 -4.45
N PRO A 32 -6.52 16.85 -3.37
CA PRO A 32 -7.16 16.99 -2.07
C PRO A 32 -7.02 18.37 -1.43
N ARG A 33 -6.10 19.21 -1.92
CA ARG A 33 -5.86 20.57 -1.43
C ARG A 33 -6.85 21.61 -1.97
N GLU A 34 -7.60 21.29 -3.02
CA GLU A 34 -8.53 22.25 -3.66
C GLU A 34 -9.87 22.35 -2.92
N SER A 35 -10.32 21.30 -2.22
CA SER A 35 -11.56 21.36 -1.44
C SER A 35 -11.64 20.28 -0.35
N ALA A 36 -12.42 20.55 0.70
CA ALA A 36 -12.65 19.60 1.80
C ALA A 36 -13.30 18.29 1.30
N GLY A 37 -14.26 18.36 0.38
CA GLY A 37 -14.89 17.17 -0.20
C GLY A 37 -13.89 16.27 -0.94
N ARG A 38 -12.96 16.88 -1.69
CA ARG A 38 -11.88 16.14 -2.37
C ARG A 38 -10.86 15.58 -1.38
N PHE A 39 -10.60 16.27 -0.29
CA PHE A 39 -9.80 15.74 0.82
C PHE A 39 -10.43 14.48 1.42
N PHE A 40 -11.74 14.49 1.73
CA PHE A 40 -12.42 13.31 2.27
C PHE A 40 -12.45 12.14 1.29
N LEU A 41 -12.68 12.39 -0.01
CA LEU A 41 -12.58 11.36 -1.05
C LEU A 41 -11.17 10.75 -1.13
N PHE A 42 -10.15 11.60 -1.07
CA PHE A 42 -8.76 11.17 -1.04
C PHE A 42 -8.44 10.35 0.21
N LEU A 43 -8.94 10.77 1.37
CA LEU A 43 -8.77 10.06 2.64
C LEU A 43 -9.43 8.67 2.59
N PHE A 44 -10.67 8.59 2.11
CA PHE A 44 -11.40 7.34 1.94
C PHE A 44 -10.69 6.39 0.96
N SER A 45 -10.19 6.93 -0.16
CA SER A 45 -9.42 6.17 -1.14
C SER A 45 -8.11 5.63 -0.54
N ASN A 46 -7.45 6.40 0.34
CA ASN A 46 -6.26 5.94 1.06
C ASN A 46 -6.58 4.81 2.06
N PHE A 47 -7.73 4.85 2.73
CA PHE A 47 -8.16 3.72 3.57
C PHE A 47 -8.33 2.44 2.74
N ILE A 48 -9.01 2.53 1.60
CA ILE A 48 -9.14 1.39 0.68
C ILE A 48 -7.76 0.91 0.21
N LEU A 49 -6.87 1.84 -0.14
CA LEU A 49 -5.52 1.51 -0.59
C LEU A 49 -4.74 0.73 0.48
N ILE A 50 -4.81 1.14 1.75
CA ILE A 50 -4.16 0.45 2.88
C ILE A 50 -4.74 -0.95 3.07
N VAL A 51 -6.06 -1.11 3.00
CA VAL A 51 -6.72 -2.43 3.14
C VAL A 51 -6.28 -3.36 2.01
N VAL A 52 -6.36 -2.90 0.76
CA VAL A 52 -5.95 -3.68 -0.42
C VAL A 52 -4.47 -4.05 -0.32
N TYR A 53 -3.60 -3.09 0.01
CA TYR A 53 -2.18 -3.33 0.22
C TYR A 53 -1.90 -4.38 1.30
N THR A 54 -2.57 -4.26 2.44
CA THR A 54 -2.39 -5.19 3.57
C THR A 54 -2.81 -6.60 3.19
N VAL A 55 -3.99 -6.76 2.57
CA VAL A 55 -4.48 -8.06 2.11
C VAL A 55 -3.53 -8.67 1.06
N LEU A 56 -3.05 -7.87 0.11
CA LEU A 56 -2.11 -8.33 -0.91
C LEU A 56 -0.78 -8.78 -0.30
N ILE A 57 -0.19 -8.01 0.61
CA ILE A 57 1.05 -8.39 1.28
C ILE A 57 0.82 -9.65 2.12
N VAL A 58 -0.20 -9.69 2.97
CA VAL A 58 -0.44 -10.85 3.84
C VAL A 58 -0.71 -12.10 3.00
N GLY A 59 -1.53 -12.00 1.95
CA GLY A 59 -1.79 -13.11 1.03
C GLY A 59 -0.54 -13.58 0.30
N LEU A 60 0.31 -12.65 -0.15
CA LEU A 60 1.59 -12.99 -0.77
C LEU A 60 2.53 -13.70 0.23
N MET A 61 2.59 -13.23 1.47
CA MET A 61 3.43 -13.81 2.51
C MET A 61 2.96 -15.22 2.91
N VAL A 62 1.65 -15.42 3.04
CA VAL A 62 1.07 -16.75 3.28
C VAL A 62 1.38 -17.68 2.11
N ARG A 63 1.30 -17.21 0.86
CA ARG A 63 1.61 -18.03 -0.31
C ARG A 63 3.10 -18.39 -0.44
N LEU A 64 4.00 -17.48 -0.06
CA LEU A 64 5.46 -17.67 -0.21
C LEU A 64 6.09 -18.40 0.97
N PHE A 65 5.59 -18.19 2.19
CA PHE A 65 6.20 -18.68 3.43
C PHE A 65 5.26 -19.50 4.31
N GLY A 66 3.95 -19.53 4.01
CA GLY A 66 3.02 -20.46 4.63
C GLY A 66 3.41 -21.88 4.25
N ARG A 67 3.53 -22.75 5.25
CA ARG A 67 3.47 -24.20 5.04
C ARG A 67 2.06 -24.59 4.63
#